data_AF-A0A2D4M0F3-F1
#
_entry.id   AF-A0A2D4M0F3-F1
#
_cell.length_a   1.000
_cell.length_b   1.000
_cell.length_c   1.000
_cell.angle_alpha   90.00
_cell.angle_beta   90.00
_cell.angle_gamma   90.00
#
_symmetry.space_group_name_H-M   'P 1'
#
loop_
_entity.id
_entity.type
_entity.pdbx_description
1 polymer ?
#
loop_
_entity_poly.entity_id
_entity_poly.type
_entity_poly.pdbx_seq_one_letter_code
_entity_poly.pdbx_strand_id
1 'polypeptide(L)'
;RIKNMNCRLIQELKRFSTDNKLLLTGTPLQNNLSELWSLLNFLLPDVFDDLKSFESWFDITSISEIAEDIVAKEREQNVLHMLHQILTPFLLRRLKSDVAVEVPPKREVVVYAPLVKKQEIFYSAIVNKTIQKLLGNNQEEVVELSSTGRPKRRNRKVV
;
A
#
# COMPACT_ATOMS: atom_id res chain seq x y z
N ARG A 1 -2.48 9.03 -9.31
CA ARG A 1 -1.43 10.07 -9.23
C ARG A 1 -1.79 11.15 -8.21
N ILE A 2 -3.06 11.56 -8.13
CA ILE A 2 -3.62 12.44 -7.08
C ILE A 2 -3.95 11.60 -5.83
N LYS A 3 -3.02 10.78 -5.35
CA LYS A 3 -3.29 9.88 -4.19
C LYS A 3 -2.90 10.49 -2.85
N ASN A 4 -2.05 11.52 -2.88
CA ASN A 4 -1.47 12.14 -1.69
C ASN A 4 -1.64 13.65 -1.79
N MET A 5 -2.36 14.24 -0.81
CA MET A 5 -2.62 15.68 -0.71
C MET A 5 -1.35 16.55 -0.67
N ASN A 6 -0.25 15.99 -0.16
CA ASN A 6 1.03 16.68 -0.07
C ASN A 6 1.81 16.65 -1.39
N CYS A 7 1.25 16.05 -2.45
CA CYS A 7 1.88 16.06 -3.75
C CYS A 7 1.87 17.47 -4.34
N ARG A 8 3.03 17.93 -4.81
CA ARG A 8 3.19 19.21 -5.53
C ARG A 8 2.16 19.39 -6.65
N LEU A 9 1.79 18.31 -7.33
CA LEU A 9 0.77 18.33 -8.37
C LEU A 9 -0.59 18.85 -7.86
N ILE A 10 -1.03 18.42 -6.68
CA ILE A 10 -2.32 18.84 -6.10
C ILE A 10 -2.28 20.31 -5.69
N GLN A 11 -1.18 20.75 -5.11
CA GLN A 11 -0.98 22.14 -4.72
C GLN A 11 -1.04 23.08 -5.92
N GLU A 12 -0.39 22.71 -7.03
CA GLU A 12 -0.47 23.50 -8.27
C GLU A 12 -1.86 23.43 -8.89
N LEU A 13 -2.49 22.25 -8.93
CA LEU A 13 -3.85 22.10 -9.48
C LEU A 13 -4.91 22.90 -8.70
N LYS A 14 -4.75 23.05 -7.38
CA LYS A 14 -5.64 23.87 -6.55
C LYS A 14 -5.52 25.38 -6.82
N ARG A 15 -4.40 25.85 -7.37
CA ARG A 15 -4.22 27.27 -7.71
C ARG A 15 -5.00 27.69 -8.95
N PHE A 16 -5.41 26.75 -9.80
CA PHE A 16 -6.20 27.05 -10.98
C PHE A 16 -7.65 27.34 -10.58
N SER A 17 -8.10 28.56 -10.86
CA SER A 17 -9.52 28.91 -10.83
C SER A 17 -10.24 28.14 -11.94
N THR A 18 -11.14 27.24 -11.54
CA THR A 18 -11.88 26.34 -12.42
C THR A 18 -13.31 26.23 -11.88
N ASP A 19 -14.31 26.50 -12.72
CA ASP A 19 -15.71 26.44 -12.31
C ASP A 19 -16.20 24.99 -12.13
N ASN A 20 -15.67 24.07 -12.95
CA ASN A 20 -16.03 22.65 -12.93
C ASN A 20 -14.78 21.78 -12.86
N LYS A 21 -14.81 20.77 -11.98
CA LYS A 21 -13.73 19.77 -11.84
C LYS A 21 -14.29 18.39 -12.15
N LEU A 22 -13.62 17.66 -13.05
CA LEU A 22 -13.95 16.27 -13.38
C LEU A 22 -12.74 15.38 -13.10
N LEU A 23 -12.96 14.29 -12.37
CA LEU A 23 -11.95 13.29 -12.07
C LEU A 23 -12.30 11.98 -12.77
N LEU A 24 -11.35 11.43 -13.53
CA LEU A 24 -11.47 10.12 -14.15
C LEU A 24 -10.57 9.13 -13.42
N THR A 25 -11.17 8.06 -12.89
CA THR A 25 -10.44 7.01 -12.19
C THR A 25 -10.99 5.63 -12.55
N GLY A 26 -10.10 4.68 -12.81
CA GLY A 26 -10.47 3.30 -13.12
C GLY A 26 -10.79 2.47 -11.86
N THR A 27 -10.22 2.83 -10.71
CA THR A 27 -10.40 2.14 -9.42
C THR A 27 -10.44 3.16 -8.27
N PRO A 28 -11.58 3.84 -8.04
CA PRO A 28 -11.67 4.93 -7.06
C PRO A 28 -11.42 4.50 -5.61
N LEU A 29 -11.66 3.23 -5.29
CA LEU A 29 -11.91 2.78 -3.90
C LEU A 29 -10.86 1.79 -3.37
N GLN A 30 -9.67 1.76 -3.97
CA GLN A 30 -8.84 0.55 -3.85
C GLN A 30 -7.94 0.45 -2.62
N ASN A 31 -7.45 1.54 -2.00
CA ASN A 31 -6.31 1.39 -1.06
C ASN A 31 -6.38 2.11 0.31
N ASN A 32 -7.07 3.26 0.49
CA ASN A 32 -7.10 3.96 1.79
C ASN A 32 -8.23 5.02 1.86
N LEU A 33 -8.88 5.19 3.01
CA LEU A 33 -9.84 6.27 3.29
C LEU A 33 -9.22 7.66 3.11
N SER A 34 -7.95 7.83 3.47
CA SER A 34 -7.21 9.07 3.24
C SER A 34 -7.04 9.37 1.74
N GLU A 35 -6.87 8.35 0.89
CA GLU A 35 -6.80 8.52 -0.56
C GLU A 35 -8.17 8.94 -1.11
N LEU A 36 -9.24 8.31 -0.63
CA LEU A 36 -10.61 8.67 -0.99
C LEU A 36 -10.93 10.12 -0.60
N TRP A 37 -10.63 10.52 0.63
CA TRP A 37 -10.79 11.90 1.10
C TRP A 37 -9.99 12.88 0.25
N SER A 38 -8.75 12.53 -0.11
CA SER A 38 -7.89 13.38 -0.95
C SER A 38 -8.53 13.70 -2.31
N LEU A 39 -9.20 12.72 -2.91
CA LEU A 39 -9.91 12.90 -4.18
C LEU A 39 -11.17 13.75 -4.01
N LEU A 40 -11.92 13.54 -2.93
CA LEU A 40 -13.14 14.29 -2.63
C LEU A 40 -12.86 15.74 -2.27
N ASN A 41 -11.86 16.00 -1.42
CA ASN A 41 -11.38 17.35 -1.08
C ASN A 41 -10.92 18.11 -2.34
N PHE A 42 -10.31 17.42 -3.30
CA PHE A 42 -9.94 18.06 -4.57
C PHE A 42 -11.16 18.50 -5.40
N LEU A 43 -12.25 17.72 -5.39
CA LEU A 43 -13.48 18.05 -6.10
C LEU A 43 -14.31 19.11 -5.37
N LEU A 44 -14.47 18.97 -4.05
CA LEU A 44 -15.31 19.81 -3.20
C LEU A 44 -14.59 20.10 -1.86
N PRO A 45 -13.68 21.09 -1.84
CA PRO A 45 -12.92 21.43 -0.64
C PRO A 45 -13.81 21.99 0.49
N ASP A 46 -14.96 22.60 0.16
CA ASP A 46 -15.85 23.24 1.13
C ASP A 46 -16.64 22.24 2.00
N VAL A 47 -16.87 21.03 1.47
CA VAL A 47 -17.60 19.95 2.16
C VAL A 47 -16.64 18.99 2.87
N PHE A 48 -15.45 18.79 2.29
CA PHE A 48 -14.45 17.84 2.77
C PHE A 48 -13.18 18.57 3.20
N ASP A 49 -13.27 19.41 4.21
CA ASP A 49 -12.19 20.29 4.67
C ASP A 49 -11.24 19.61 5.69
N ASP A 50 -11.77 18.76 6.56
CA ASP A 50 -11.02 18.06 7.59
C ASP A 50 -10.94 16.53 7.37
N LEU A 51 -9.70 16.05 7.27
CA LEU A 51 -9.41 14.62 7.18
C LEU A 51 -9.75 13.90 8.49
N LYS A 52 -9.53 14.52 9.65
CA LYS A 52 -9.75 13.85 10.95
C LYS A 52 -11.23 13.62 11.22
N SER A 53 -12.06 14.61 10.92
CA SER A 53 -13.52 14.49 11.00
C SER A 53 -14.01 13.38 10.06
N PHE A 54 -13.50 13.34 8.83
CA PHE A 54 -13.82 12.27 7.88
C PHE A 54 -13.36 10.90 8.40
N GLU A 55 -12.12 10.76 8.87
CA GLU A 55 -11.61 9.52 9.46
C GLU A 55 -12.43 9.10 10.68
N SER A 56 -12.86 10.03 11.54
CA SER A 56 -13.68 9.74 12.73
C SER A 56 -15.07 9.19 12.40
N TRP A 57 -15.64 9.57 11.24
CA TRP A 57 -16.89 8.97 10.75
C TRP A 57 -16.71 7.51 10.31
N PHE A 58 -15.46 7.12 10.03
CA PHE A 58 -15.07 5.79 9.52
C PHE A 58 -14.17 5.00 10.47
N ASP A 59 -13.87 5.53 11.66
CA ASP A 59 -12.94 4.91 12.62
C ASP A 59 -13.63 3.74 13.34
N ILE A 60 -13.78 2.65 12.61
CA ILE A 60 -14.32 1.36 13.06
C ILE A 60 -13.29 0.63 13.93
N THR A 61 -12.01 0.97 13.79
CA THR A 61 -10.87 0.33 14.44
C THR A 61 -10.85 0.47 15.96
N SER A 62 -11.48 1.49 16.53
CA SER A 62 -11.54 1.68 17.98
C SER A 62 -12.56 0.80 18.71
N ILE A 63 -13.41 0.05 17.98
CA ILE A 63 -14.56 -0.67 18.56
C ILE A 63 -14.45 -2.19 18.37
N SER A 64 -13.60 -2.66 17.44
CA SER A 64 -13.37 -4.09 17.18
C SER A 64 -12.70 -4.87 18.32
N GLU A 65 -12.18 -4.19 19.35
CA GLU A 65 -11.58 -4.86 20.52
C GLU A 65 -12.59 -5.21 21.62
N ILE A 66 -13.84 -4.69 21.57
CA ILE A 66 -14.77 -4.74 22.72
C ILE A 66 -16.12 -5.42 22.40
N ALA A 67 -16.52 -5.54 21.13
CA ALA A 67 -17.86 -6.04 20.77
C ALA A 67 -17.82 -7.32 19.90
N GLU A 68 -18.75 -8.24 20.20
CA GLU A 68 -19.01 -9.49 19.48
C GLU A 68 -18.99 -9.31 17.95
N ASP A 69 -18.27 -10.20 17.25
CA ASP A 69 -17.98 -10.17 15.80
C ASP A 69 -19.19 -9.90 14.87
N ILE A 70 -20.40 -10.17 15.33
CA ILE A 70 -21.64 -9.98 14.56
C ILE A 70 -22.05 -8.50 14.56
N VAL A 71 -21.99 -7.83 15.71
CA VAL A 71 -22.35 -6.42 15.87
C VAL A 71 -21.32 -5.52 15.19
N ALA A 72 -20.05 -5.93 15.21
CA ALA A 72 -18.97 -5.24 14.48
C ALA A 72 -19.23 -5.25 12.96
N LYS A 73 -19.59 -6.40 12.38
CA LYS A 73 -19.89 -6.53 10.95
C LYS A 73 -21.11 -5.73 10.51
N GLU A 74 -22.19 -5.70 11.29
CA GLU A 74 -23.38 -4.90 10.95
C GLU A 74 -23.06 -3.39 10.97
N ARG A 75 -22.27 -2.94 11.94
CA ARG A 75 -21.83 -1.53 11.98
C ARG A 75 -20.90 -1.19 10.82
N GLU A 76 -19.97 -2.07 10.46
CA GLU A 76 -19.13 -1.92 9.26
C GLU A 76 -19.99 -1.74 7.99
N GLN A 77 -20.98 -2.61 7.79
CA GLN A 77 -21.86 -2.52 6.62
C GLN A 77 -22.69 -1.24 6.62
N ASN A 78 -23.20 -0.81 7.78
CA ASN A 78 -23.95 0.45 7.89
C ASN A 78 -23.08 1.67 7.58
N VAL A 79 -21.84 1.70 8.09
CA VAL A 79 -20.89 2.78 7.82
C VAL A 79 -20.52 2.82 6.33
N LEU A 80 -20.26 1.66 5.71
CA LEU A 80 -20.03 1.55 4.27
C LEU A 80 -21.24 2.01 3.45
N HIS A 81 -22.46 1.67 3.90
CA HIS A 81 -23.69 2.09 3.24
C HIS A 81 -23.87 3.61 3.29
N MET A 82 -23.64 4.23 4.46
CA MET A 82 -23.67 5.69 4.60
C MET A 82 -22.63 6.38 3.69
N LEU A 83 -21.40 5.85 3.64
CA LEU A 83 -20.37 6.33 2.72
C LEU A 83 -20.87 6.29 1.28
N HIS A 84 -21.40 5.13 0.86
CA HIS A 84 -21.94 4.97 -0.48
C HIS A 84 -23.07 5.97 -0.77
N GLN A 85 -23.99 6.21 0.15
CA GLN A 85 -25.06 7.20 -0.03
C GLN A 85 -24.51 8.62 -0.23
N ILE A 86 -23.52 9.03 0.57
CA ILE A 86 -22.86 10.34 0.44
C ILE A 86 -22.14 10.45 -0.91
N LEU A 87 -21.51 9.37 -1.39
CA LEU A 87 -20.74 9.37 -2.64
C LEU A 87 -21.57 9.18 -3.90
N THR A 88 -22.75 8.58 -3.81
CA THR A 88 -23.62 8.28 -4.96
C THR A 88 -23.86 9.49 -5.87
N PRO A 89 -24.16 10.71 -5.38
CA PRO A 89 -24.34 11.86 -6.26
C PRO A 89 -23.06 12.35 -6.94
N PHE A 90 -21.88 12.02 -6.41
CA PHE A 90 -20.59 12.49 -6.92
C PHE A 90 -19.87 11.48 -7.81
N LEU A 91 -20.27 10.21 -7.75
CA LEU A 91 -19.55 9.10 -8.36
C LEU A 91 -20.43 8.35 -9.35
N LEU A 92 -20.15 8.49 -10.63
CA LEU A 92 -20.73 7.65 -11.68
C LEU A 92 -19.88 6.39 -11.88
N ARG A 93 -20.34 5.25 -11.36
CA ARG A 93 -19.71 3.93 -11.55
C ARG A 93 -20.61 3.02 -12.38
N ARG A 94 -20.03 2.33 -13.36
CA ARG A 94 -20.70 1.27 -14.14
C ARG A 94 -19.81 0.03 -14.14
N LEU A 95 -20.42 -1.15 -14.05
CA LEU A 95 -19.72 -2.42 -14.20
C LEU A 95 -19.83 -2.92 -15.65
N LYS A 96 -18.85 -3.71 -16.08
CA LYS A 96 -18.88 -4.29 -17.44
C LYS A 96 -20.07 -5.23 -17.65
N SER A 97 -20.55 -5.87 -16.57
CA SER A 97 -21.79 -6.63 -16.53
C SER A 97 -23.02 -5.80 -16.93
N ASP A 98 -23.03 -4.51 -16.59
CA ASP A 98 -24.21 -3.65 -16.76
C ASP A 98 -24.29 -3.05 -18.16
N VAL A 99 -23.14 -2.94 -18.85
CA VAL A 99 -23.03 -2.20 -20.12
C VAL A 99 -22.61 -3.05 -21.32
N ALA A 100 -22.02 -4.23 -21.09
CA ALA A 100 -21.43 -5.02 -22.17
C ALA A 100 -21.74 -6.51 -21.99
N VAL A 101 -22.99 -6.87 -22.22
CA VAL A 101 -23.55 -8.23 -22.07
C VAL A 101 -22.88 -9.25 -23.02
N GLU A 102 -22.34 -8.79 -24.14
CA GLU A 102 -21.61 -9.63 -25.11
C GLU A 102 -20.24 -10.09 -24.61
N VAL A 103 -19.71 -9.49 -23.54
CA VAL A 103 -18.40 -9.86 -23.01
C VAL A 103 -18.51 -11.12 -22.15
N PRO A 104 -17.73 -12.17 -22.44
CA PRO A 104 -17.76 -13.40 -21.65
C PRO A 104 -17.30 -13.14 -20.20
N PRO A 105 -17.78 -13.94 -19.24
CA PRO A 105 -17.47 -13.74 -17.83
C PRO A 105 -15.95 -13.91 -17.58
N LYS A 106 -15.40 -13.05 -16.71
CA LYS A 106 -14.01 -13.13 -16.29
C LYS A 106 -13.78 -14.45 -15.55
N ARG A 107 -12.76 -15.21 -15.97
CA ARG A 107 -12.25 -16.38 -15.24
C ARG A 107 -10.92 -16.04 -14.60
N GLU A 108 -10.77 -16.38 -13.32
CA GLU A 108 -9.53 -16.21 -12.57
C GLU A 108 -8.98 -17.60 -12.25
N VAL A 109 -7.76 -17.88 -12.71
CA VAL A 109 -7.11 -19.17 -12.52
C VAL A 109 -5.81 -18.93 -11.78
N VAL A 110 -5.71 -19.48 -10.57
CA VAL A 110 -4.49 -19.44 -9.77
C VAL A 110 -3.64 -20.66 -10.13
N VAL A 111 -2.50 -20.42 -10.76
CA VAL A 111 -1.53 -21.47 -11.09
C VAL A 111 -0.46 -21.50 -10.02
N TYR A 112 -0.45 -22.54 -9.21
CA TYR A 112 0.57 -22.74 -8.19
C TYR A 112 1.88 -23.20 -8.84
N ALA A 113 2.94 -22.42 -8.68
CA ALA A 113 4.27 -22.75 -9.16
C ALA A 113 5.17 -23.12 -7.96
N PRO A 114 5.57 -24.39 -7.79
CA PRO A 114 6.49 -24.78 -6.73
C PRO A 114 7.88 -24.20 -6.99
N LEU A 115 8.62 -23.94 -5.90
CA LEU A 115 10.00 -23.48 -5.98
C LEU A 115 10.89 -24.59 -6.56
N VAL A 116 11.83 -24.20 -7.43
CA VAL A 116 12.88 -25.12 -7.89
C VAL A 116 13.90 -25.29 -6.77
N LYS A 117 14.55 -26.46 -6.64
CA LYS A 117 15.55 -26.76 -5.59
C LYS A 117 16.58 -25.63 -5.34
N LYS A 118 17.08 -24.99 -6.40
CA LYS A 118 18.00 -23.84 -6.26
C LYS A 118 17.33 -22.63 -5.60
N GLN A 119 16.08 -22.33 -5.98
CA GLN A 119 15.29 -21.26 -5.38
C GLN A 119 14.95 -21.56 -3.92
N GLU A 120 14.67 -22.82 -3.56
CA GLU A 120 14.46 -23.22 -2.15
C GLU A 120 15.70 -22.98 -1.30
N ILE A 121 16.89 -23.31 -1.82
CA ILE A 121 18.17 -23.08 -1.15
C ILE A 121 18.40 -21.58 -0.95
N PHE A 122 18.20 -20.76 -1.98
CA PHE A 122 18.35 -19.30 -1.87
C PHE A 122 17.30 -18.69 -0.93
N TYR A 123 16.05 -19.11 -1.03
CA TYR A 123 14.98 -18.64 -0.17
C TYR A 123 15.29 -18.94 1.29
N SER A 124 15.68 -20.18 1.60
CA SER A 124 16.09 -20.59 2.95
C SER A 124 17.29 -19.78 3.44
N ALA A 125 18.27 -19.49 2.58
CA ALA A 125 19.43 -18.68 2.92
C ALA A 125 19.09 -17.20 3.16
N ILE A 126 18.10 -16.64 2.47
CA ILE A 126 17.59 -15.28 2.71
C ILE A 126 16.87 -15.22 4.04
N VAL A 127 15.94 -16.15 4.28
CA VAL A 127 15.18 -16.25 5.53
C VAL A 127 16.13 -16.38 6.74
N ASN A 128 17.15 -17.22 6.60
CA ASN A 128 18.16 -17.43 7.65
C ASN A 128 19.27 -16.37 7.69
N LYS A 129 19.22 -15.34 6.82
CA LYS A 129 20.26 -14.30 6.67
C LYS A 129 21.68 -14.85 6.41
N THR A 130 21.81 -16.06 5.88
CA THR A 130 23.09 -16.74 5.58
C THR A 130 23.50 -16.62 4.11
N ILE A 131 22.75 -15.87 3.29
CA ILE A 131 23.00 -15.77 1.84
C ILE A 131 24.41 -15.27 1.48
N GLN A 132 25.03 -14.44 2.33
CA GLN A 132 26.41 -13.97 2.11
C GLN A 132 27.43 -15.12 2.11
N LYS A 133 27.22 -16.14 2.96
CA LYS A 133 28.06 -17.35 3.01
C LYS A 133 27.87 -18.20 1.76
N LEU A 134 26.65 -18.24 1.22
CA LEU A 134 26.27 -19.02 0.04
C LEU A 134 26.75 -18.37 -1.26
N LEU A 135 26.79 -17.02 -1.31
CA LEU A 135 27.30 -16.23 -2.42
C LEU A 135 28.84 -16.14 -2.46
N GLY A 136 29.55 -16.76 -1.52
CA GLY A 136 31.01 -16.76 -1.50
C GLY A 136 31.63 -15.41 -1.14
N ASN A 137 30.87 -14.46 -0.57
CA ASN A 137 31.40 -13.20 -0.04
C ASN A 137 32.09 -13.40 1.33
N ASN A 138 32.83 -14.49 1.47
CA ASN A 138 33.79 -14.65 2.53
C ASN A 138 35.05 -13.88 2.13
N GLN A 139 35.04 -12.56 2.34
CA GLN A 139 36.26 -11.95 2.87
C GLN A 139 36.38 -12.46 4.31
N GLU A 140 36.80 -13.71 4.48
CA GLU A 140 37.45 -14.09 5.72
C GLU A 140 38.67 -13.18 5.79
N GLU A 141 38.61 -12.17 6.66
CA GLU A 141 39.82 -11.43 7.02
C GLU A 141 40.78 -12.46 7.61
N VAL A 142 41.70 -12.94 6.78
CA VAL A 142 42.81 -13.78 7.21
C VAL A 142 43.61 -12.94 8.18
N VAL A 143 43.39 -13.16 9.48
CA VAL A 143 44.21 -12.57 10.53
C VAL A 143 45.60 -13.16 10.39
N GLU A 144 46.54 -12.43 9.80
CA GLU A 144 47.94 -12.84 9.75
C GLU A 144 48.43 -13.05 11.20
N LEU A 145 48.76 -14.29 11.56
CA LEU A 145 49.38 -14.60 12.84
C LEU A 145 50.90 -14.42 12.72
N SER A 146 51.51 -13.84 13.74
CA SER A 146 52.96 -13.86 13.89
C SER A 146 53.46 -15.28 14.22
N SER A 147 54.76 -15.54 14.08
CA SER A 147 55.38 -16.84 14.40
C SER A 147 55.18 -17.30 15.86
N THR A 148 54.69 -16.43 16.73
CA THR A 148 54.34 -16.71 18.13
C THR A 148 52.84 -16.92 18.36
N GLY A 149 52.04 -17.04 17.29
CA GLY A 149 50.60 -17.27 17.35
C GLY A 149 49.76 -16.03 17.73
N ARG A 150 50.36 -14.85 17.83
CA ARG A 150 49.64 -13.60 18.13
C ARG A 150 49.14 -12.92 16.85
N PRO A 151 47.90 -12.38 16.84
CA PRO A 151 47.39 -11.56 15.73
C PRO A 151 48.32 -10.40 15.40
N LYS A 152 48.74 -10.28 14.15
CA LYS A 152 49.62 -9.20 13.68
C LYS A 152 48.81 -7.91 13.57
N ARG A 153 49.18 -6.90 14.37
CA ARG A 153 48.52 -5.60 14.37
C ARG A 153 48.73 -4.93 13.01
N ARG A 154 47.64 -4.63 12.31
CA ARG A 154 47.67 -3.98 10.98
C ARG A 154 48.18 -2.55 11.17
N ASN A 155 49.33 -2.22 10.57
CA ASN A 155 49.76 -0.82 10.50
C ASN A 155 48.82 -0.08 9.54
N ARG A 156 48.24 1.01 10.02
CA ARG A 156 47.41 1.90 9.20
C ARG A 156 48.28 2.42 8.07
N LYS A 157 47.96 2.05 6.81
CA LYS A 157 48.57 2.70 5.65
C LYS A 157 48.22 4.19 5.74
N VAL A 158 49.24 5.02 5.74
CA VAL A 158 49.08 6.47 5.55
C VAL A 158 48.67 6.63 4.09
N VAL A 159 47.43 7.03 3.88
CA VAL A 159 46.93 7.69 2.66
C VAL A 159 46.43 9.04 3.11
#